data_AF-A0A3M2FAB7-F1
#
_entry.id   AF-A0A3M2FAB7-F1
#
_cell.length_a   1.000
_cell.length_b   1.000
_cell.length_c   1.000
_cell.angle_alpha   90.00
_cell.angle_beta   90.00
_cell.angle_gamma   90.00
#
_symmetry.space_group_name_H-M   'P 1'
#
loop_
_entity.id
_entity.type
_entity.pdbx_description
1 polymer ?
#
loop_
_entity_poly.entity_id
_entity_poly.type
_entity_poly.pdbx_seq_one_letter_code
_entity_poly.pdbx_strand_id
1 'polypeptide(L)'
;MLSCPFCSGCFSTGSNIRIITSPKRLPTIKPRRRPKRKMEIELHNNHGNIDLDATDVERLIRRMAEVHDLAMSACTVIITDDDSIRALHKRFFDDPTTTDVITFDLGNAQIEGEIYICADQAHRQAVTFEVAPADEVRRLIIHGVLHLAGFDDRTPDDRKIMKQHENRWYEQTMDWVINL
;
A
#
# COMPACT_ATOMS: atom_id res chain seq x y z
N MET A 1 32.69 -4.29 58.97
CA MET A 1 32.59 -4.85 60.33
C MET A 1 31.44 -4.15 61.03
N LEU A 2 30.62 -4.95 61.74
CA LEU A 2 29.61 -4.57 62.73
C LEU A 2 28.33 -3.95 62.13
N SER A 3 27.24 -4.70 61.92
CA SER A 3 26.32 -5.26 62.93
C SER A 3 25.67 -4.19 63.80
N CYS A 4 24.35 -3.99 63.69
CA CYS A 4 23.44 -3.82 64.83
C CYS A 4 21.97 -3.62 64.40
N PRO A 5 21.00 -3.83 65.30
CA PRO A 5 20.08 -4.94 65.14
C PRO A 5 18.60 -4.53 65.29
N PHE A 6 17.75 -5.52 65.10
CA PHE A 6 16.32 -5.57 65.37
C PHE A 6 15.89 -4.92 66.70
N CYS A 7 14.86 -4.08 66.65
CA CYS A 7 13.86 -3.92 67.72
C CYS A 7 12.56 -3.36 67.06
N SER A 8 11.50 -4.16 66.85
CA SER A 8 10.43 -4.55 67.78
C SER A 8 9.23 -3.59 67.81
N GLY A 9 8.05 -4.09 67.47
CA GLY A 9 6.74 -3.61 67.96
C GLY A 9 5.91 -2.82 66.94
N CYS A 10 4.97 -3.45 66.24
CA CYS A 10 3.56 -3.67 66.64
C CYS A 10 2.65 -2.52 66.18
N PHE A 11 1.76 -2.77 65.21
CA PHE A 11 0.30 -2.66 65.40
C PHE A 11 -0.44 -3.12 64.15
N SER A 12 -1.54 -3.82 64.39
CA SER A 12 -2.47 -4.39 63.42
C SER A 12 -3.23 -3.31 62.66
N THR A 13 -3.55 -3.58 61.39
CA THR A 13 -4.94 -3.79 60.92
C THR A 13 -4.99 -3.92 59.40
N GLY A 14 -5.69 -4.97 58.97
CA GLY A 14 -6.49 -4.99 57.74
C GLY A 14 -5.84 -4.58 56.43
N SER A 15 -5.40 -5.58 55.66
CA SER A 15 -5.76 -5.67 54.23
C SER A 15 -5.44 -7.06 53.71
N ASN A 16 -6.51 -7.82 53.44
CA ASN A 16 -6.45 -9.07 52.70
C ASN A 16 -5.98 -8.79 51.27
N ILE A 17 -4.68 -8.90 50.99
CA ILE A 17 -4.18 -8.95 49.62
C ILE A 17 -3.22 -10.13 49.51
N ARG A 18 -3.74 -11.28 49.08
CA ARG A 18 -2.91 -12.34 48.50
C ARG A 18 -2.45 -11.83 47.14
N ILE A 19 -1.20 -11.40 47.04
CA ILE A 19 -0.53 -11.23 45.75
C ILE A 19 -0.32 -12.63 45.17
N ILE A 20 -1.25 -13.09 44.35
CA ILE A 20 -1.07 -14.26 43.51
C ILE A 20 -0.28 -13.78 42.29
N THR A 21 1.05 -13.83 42.38
CA THR A 21 1.89 -13.69 41.19
C THR A 21 1.68 -14.90 40.30
N SER A 22 0.97 -14.71 39.20
CA SER A 22 1.05 -15.59 38.05
C SER A 22 1.01 -14.70 36.82
N PRO A 23 2.13 -14.53 36.09
CA PRO A 23 2.07 -13.85 34.81
C PRO A 23 1.15 -14.68 33.92
N LYS A 24 -0.05 -14.15 33.61
CA LYS A 24 -0.89 -14.72 32.55
C LYS A 24 -0.05 -14.64 31.28
N ARG A 25 0.50 -15.78 30.89
CA ARG A 25 1.22 -15.96 29.62
C ARG A 25 0.23 -15.55 28.53
N LEU A 26 0.48 -14.40 27.91
CA LEU A 26 -0.29 -13.94 26.75
C LEU A 26 -0.32 -15.10 25.74
N PRO A 27 -1.50 -15.42 25.16
CA PRO A 27 -1.56 -16.45 24.14
C PRO A 27 -0.61 -16.04 23.00
N THR A 28 0.36 -16.89 22.72
CA THR A 28 1.25 -16.69 21.59
C THR A 28 0.41 -16.79 20.33
N ILE A 29 0.17 -15.65 19.68
CA ILE A 29 -0.41 -15.62 18.34
C ILE A 29 0.59 -16.36 17.45
N LYS A 30 0.28 -17.61 17.09
CA LYS A 30 1.07 -18.35 16.11
C LYS A 30 1.07 -17.53 14.82
N PRO A 31 2.23 -17.27 14.19
CA PRO A 31 2.25 -16.60 12.90
C PRO A 31 1.36 -17.40 11.95
N ARG A 32 0.33 -16.75 11.38
CA ARG A 32 -0.52 -17.37 10.37
C ARG A 32 0.39 -17.73 9.20
N ARG A 33 0.61 -19.04 8.98
CA ARG A 33 1.37 -19.53 7.82
C ARG A 33 0.66 -19.04 6.56
N ARG A 34 1.29 -18.11 5.83
CA ARG A 34 0.81 -17.63 4.53
C ARG A 34 0.78 -18.80 3.54
N PRO A 35 -0.37 -19.18 2.98
CA PRO A 35 -0.36 -20.08 1.84
C PRO A 35 0.30 -19.34 0.66
N LYS A 36 1.36 -19.92 0.08
CA LYS A 36 1.95 -19.45 -1.19
C LYS A 36 0.94 -19.70 -2.32
N ARG A 37 -0.08 -18.86 -2.45
CA ARG A 37 -0.85 -18.75 -3.69
C ARG A 37 -0.09 -17.81 -4.61
N LYS A 38 0.09 -18.23 -5.87
CA LYS A 38 0.74 -17.42 -6.90
C LYS A 38 -0.12 -16.17 -7.10
N MET A 39 0.44 -14.99 -6.85
CA MET A 39 -0.23 -13.72 -7.12
C MET A 39 -0.33 -13.54 -8.63
N GLU A 40 -1.53 -13.29 -9.14
CA GLU A 40 -1.83 -13.08 -10.55
C GLU A 40 -1.78 -11.58 -10.86
N ILE A 41 -1.04 -11.18 -11.90
CA ILE A 41 -0.94 -9.78 -12.30
C ILE A 41 -1.20 -9.70 -13.80
N GLU A 42 -2.11 -8.81 -14.19
CA GLU A 42 -2.48 -8.59 -15.58
C GLU A 42 -2.35 -7.11 -15.94
N LEU A 43 -1.87 -6.83 -17.15
CA LEU A 43 -1.80 -5.49 -17.72
C LEU A 43 -2.60 -5.46 -19.02
N HIS A 44 -3.64 -4.63 -19.05
CA HIS A 44 -4.50 -4.41 -20.21
C HIS A 44 -4.26 -3.00 -20.73
N ASN A 45 -3.63 -2.88 -21.90
CA ASN A 45 -3.38 -1.59 -22.53
C ASN A 45 -4.42 -1.32 -23.63
N ASN A 46 -5.54 -0.71 -23.24
CA ASN A 46 -6.65 -0.45 -24.17
C ASN A 46 -6.47 0.85 -24.97
N HIS A 47 -5.55 1.72 -24.55
CA HIS A 47 -5.24 2.97 -25.24
C HIS A 47 -4.25 2.80 -26.40
N GLY A 48 -3.26 1.91 -26.25
CA GLY A 48 -2.32 1.53 -27.32
C GLY A 48 -1.13 2.47 -27.55
N ASN A 49 -1.14 3.70 -27.03
CA ASN A 49 -0.06 4.69 -27.23
C ASN A 49 0.97 4.79 -26.08
N ILE A 50 0.91 3.89 -25.10
CA ILE A 50 1.87 3.88 -23.98
C ILE A 50 2.65 2.57 -24.04
N ASP A 51 3.97 2.68 -24.23
CA ASP A 51 4.88 1.53 -24.23
C ASP A 51 5.33 1.21 -22.80
N LEU A 52 4.88 0.06 -22.29
CA LEU A 52 5.17 -0.44 -20.95
C LEU A 52 5.49 -1.94 -21.04
N ASP A 53 6.64 -2.32 -20.51
CA ASP A 53 6.99 -3.73 -20.35
C ASP A 53 6.13 -4.34 -19.22
N ALA A 54 5.28 -5.29 -19.59
CA ALA A 54 4.42 -6.01 -18.64
C ALA A 54 5.24 -6.72 -17.54
N THR A 55 6.46 -7.18 -17.86
CA THR A 55 7.39 -7.81 -16.92
C THR A 55 7.86 -6.81 -15.87
N ASP A 56 8.15 -5.57 -16.27
CA ASP A 56 8.54 -4.50 -15.35
C ASP A 56 7.40 -4.12 -14.42
N VAL A 57 6.20 -3.98 -14.96
CA VAL A 57 4.99 -3.69 -14.18
C VAL A 57 4.71 -4.81 -13.18
N GLU A 58 4.77 -6.08 -13.62
CA GLU A 58 4.59 -7.24 -12.74
C GLU A 58 5.61 -7.24 -11.61
N ARG A 59 6.90 -7.04 -11.95
CA ARG A 59 8.00 -7.00 -10.99
C ARG A 59 7.85 -5.88 -9.96
N LEU A 60 7.41 -4.70 -10.41
CA LEU A 60 7.12 -3.55 -9.55
C LEU A 60 6.00 -3.89 -8.55
N ILE A 61 4.85 -4.35 -9.03
CA ILE A 61 3.68 -4.65 -8.19
C ILE A 61 4.01 -5.75 -7.19
N ARG A 62 4.68 -6.84 -7.62
CA ARG A 62 5.11 -7.93 -6.73
C ARG A 62 5.99 -7.39 -5.60
N ARG A 63 7.00 -6.58 -5.93
CA ARG A 63 7.92 -6.06 -4.91
C ARG A 63 7.24 -5.09 -3.96
N MET A 64 6.33 -4.25 -4.45
CA MET A 64 5.54 -3.37 -3.58
C MET A 64 4.65 -4.19 -2.64
N ALA A 65 3.97 -5.21 -3.14
CA ALA A 65 3.15 -6.09 -2.32
C ALA A 65 3.96 -6.85 -1.27
N GLU A 66 5.17 -7.30 -1.58
CA GLU A 66 6.08 -7.93 -0.62
C GLU A 66 6.55 -6.95 0.46
N VAL A 67 7.01 -5.75 0.07
CA VAL A 67 7.56 -4.75 1.00
C VAL A 67 6.49 -4.20 1.95
N HIS A 68 5.26 -4.02 1.47
CA HIS A 68 4.13 -3.56 2.28
C HIS A 68 3.35 -4.70 2.95
N ASP A 69 3.86 -5.93 2.87
CA ASP A 69 3.26 -7.13 3.45
C ASP A 69 1.79 -7.39 3.01
N LEU A 70 1.43 -6.98 1.79
CA LEU A 70 0.07 -7.09 1.26
C LEU A 70 -0.33 -8.54 1.03
N ALA A 71 -1.49 -8.93 1.54
CA ALA A 71 -2.10 -10.23 1.27
C ALA A 71 -2.86 -10.19 -0.07
N MET A 72 -2.17 -9.84 -1.16
CA MET A 72 -2.75 -9.67 -2.48
C MET A 72 -2.75 -10.98 -3.27
N SER A 73 -3.92 -11.37 -3.78
CA SER A 73 -4.10 -12.55 -4.64
C SER A 73 -4.04 -12.19 -6.12
N ALA A 74 -4.59 -11.05 -6.50
CA ALA A 74 -4.58 -10.58 -7.89
C ALA A 74 -4.46 -9.05 -7.97
N CYS A 75 -3.88 -8.56 -9.07
CA CYS A 75 -3.87 -7.14 -9.42
C CYS A 75 -3.97 -6.96 -10.94
N THR A 76 -5.00 -6.27 -11.39
CA THR A 76 -5.22 -5.96 -12.80
C THR A 76 -5.04 -4.47 -13.02
N VAL A 77 -4.11 -4.11 -13.91
CA VAL A 77 -3.87 -2.73 -14.34
C VAL A 77 -4.49 -2.52 -15.71
N ILE A 78 -5.34 -1.51 -15.83
CA ILE A 78 -6.10 -1.19 -17.04
C ILE A 78 -5.76 0.23 -17.48
N ILE A 79 -5.08 0.36 -18.61
CA ILE A 79 -4.78 1.65 -19.22
C ILE A 79 -5.90 2.02 -20.18
N THR A 80 -6.51 3.18 -19.98
CA THR A 80 -7.71 3.63 -20.67
C THR A 80 -7.63 5.12 -21.04
N ASP A 81 -8.68 5.63 -21.67
CA ASP A 81 -8.80 7.01 -22.16
C ASP A 81 -9.63 7.91 -21.22
N ASP A 82 -9.69 9.21 -21.54
CA ASP A 82 -10.46 10.21 -20.79
C ASP A 82 -11.95 9.85 -20.68
N ASP A 83 -12.57 9.40 -21.77
CA ASP A 83 -14.01 9.13 -21.81
C ASP A 83 -14.38 7.94 -20.92
N SER A 84 -13.57 6.90 -20.96
CA SER A 84 -13.72 5.68 -20.18
C SER A 84 -13.53 5.94 -18.69
N ILE A 85 -12.46 6.65 -18.30
CA ILE A 85 -12.23 6.93 -16.87
C ILE A 85 -13.28 7.89 -16.30
N ARG A 86 -13.74 8.87 -17.09
CA ARG A 86 -14.80 9.80 -16.68
C ARG A 86 -16.13 9.08 -16.49
N ALA A 87 -16.46 8.14 -17.38
CA ALA A 87 -17.65 7.30 -17.22
C ALA A 87 -17.56 6.44 -15.95
N LEU A 88 -16.37 5.92 -15.64
CA LEU A 88 -16.10 5.16 -14.43
C LEU A 88 -16.22 6.01 -13.16
N HIS A 89 -15.60 7.19 -13.16
CA HIS A 89 -15.64 8.15 -12.06
C HIS A 89 -17.07 8.57 -11.75
N LYS A 90 -17.86 8.88 -12.80
CA LYS A 90 -19.28 9.20 -12.64
C LYS A 90 -20.08 8.04 -12.05
N ARG A 91 -19.82 6.81 -12.53
CA ARG A 91 -20.58 5.63 -12.11
C ARG A 91 -20.33 5.25 -10.64
N PHE A 92 -19.10 5.38 -10.16
CA PHE A 92 -18.71 4.88 -8.84
C PHE A 92 -18.59 5.98 -7.78
N PHE A 93 -18.37 7.24 -8.18
CA PHE A 93 -18.16 8.37 -7.27
C PHE A 93 -19.14 9.54 -7.49
N ASP A 94 -20.10 9.41 -8.42
CA ASP A 94 -21.05 10.47 -8.83
C ASP A 94 -20.37 11.77 -9.27
N ASP A 95 -19.13 11.65 -9.79
CA ASP A 95 -18.33 12.78 -10.25
C ASP A 95 -17.99 12.62 -11.75
N PRO A 96 -18.51 13.49 -12.64
CA PRO A 96 -18.26 13.42 -14.08
C PRO A 96 -16.94 14.10 -14.50
N THR A 97 -16.01 14.36 -13.59
CA THR A 97 -14.68 14.88 -13.91
C THR A 97 -13.72 13.77 -14.32
N THR A 98 -12.70 14.13 -15.10
CA THR A 98 -11.60 13.23 -15.44
C THR A 98 -10.62 13.16 -14.27
N THR A 99 -10.26 11.93 -13.87
CA THR A 99 -9.18 11.66 -12.91
C THR A 99 -8.05 10.92 -13.63
N ASP A 100 -6.87 10.87 -13.03
CA ASP A 100 -5.69 10.17 -13.56
C ASP A 100 -5.71 8.67 -13.22
N VAL A 101 -6.13 8.32 -12.01
CA VAL A 101 -6.21 6.94 -11.54
C VAL A 101 -7.45 6.67 -10.69
N ILE A 102 -8.00 5.46 -10.82
CA ILE A 102 -9.05 4.91 -9.94
C ILE A 102 -8.61 3.53 -9.50
N THR A 103 -8.65 3.28 -8.20
CA THR A 103 -8.27 1.98 -7.62
C THR A 103 -9.44 1.36 -6.87
N PHE A 104 -9.69 0.07 -7.12
CA PHE A 104 -10.66 -0.73 -6.39
C PHE A 104 -9.98 -1.93 -5.74
N ASP A 105 -10.38 -2.25 -4.51
CA ASP A 105 -10.15 -3.55 -3.91
C ASP A 105 -11.45 -4.35 -3.97
N LEU A 106 -11.47 -5.39 -4.81
CA LEU A 106 -12.61 -6.28 -5.02
C LEU A 106 -12.57 -7.49 -4.07
N GLY A 107 -11.50 -7.59 -3.29
CA GLY A 107 -11.23 -8.70 -2.40
C GLY A 107 -12.05 -8.68 -1.13
N ASN A 108 -12.38 -9.88 -0.61
CA ASN A 108 -13.01 -10.01 0.72
C ASN A 108 -11.99 -10.31 1.83
N ALA A 109 -11.04 -11.22 1.57
CA ALA A 109 -10.07 -11.71 2.56
C ALA A 109 -8.61 -11.56 2.11
N GLN A 110 -8.40 -11.46 0.80
CA GLN A 110 -7.14 -11.14 0.13
C GLN A 110 -7.44 -9.99 -0.81
N ILE A 111 -6.46 -9.12 -1.05
CA ILE A 111 -6.63 -7.97 -1.95
C ILE A 111 -6.73 -8.50 -3.39
N GLU A 112 -7.79 -8.08 -4.08
CA GLU A 112 -7.99 -8.28 -5.52
C GLU A 112 -8.10 -6.88 -6.15
N GLY A 113 -6.94 -6.33 -6.52
CA GLY A 113 -6.84 -4.95 -6.95
C GLY A 113 -7.20 -4.75 -8.42
N GLU A 114 -8.00 -3.74 -8.72
CA GLU A 114 -8.13 -3.20 -10.07
C GLU A 114 -7.68 -1.74 -10.10
N ILE A 115 -6.73 -1.41 -10.97
CA ILE A 115 -6.16 -0.06 -11.10
C ILE A 115 -6.43 0.43 -12.53
N TYR A 116 -7.30 1.43 -12.66
CA TYR A 116 -7.62 2.08 -13.92
C TYR A 116 -6.80 3.35 -14.06
N ILE A 117 -6.07 3.51 -15.16
CA ILE A 117 -5.15 4.64 -15.41
C ILE A 117 -5.53 5.32 -16.71
N CYS A 118 -5.71 6.64 -16.66
CA CYS A 118 -5.98 7.45 -17.84
C CYS A 118 -4.68 7.81 -18.57
N ALA A 119 -4.47 7.23 -19.74
CA ALA A 119 -3.32 7.50 -20.59
C ALA A 119 -3.27 8.95 -21.08
N ASP A 120 -4.42 9.51 -21.48
CA ASP A 120 -4.51 10.89 -21.96
C ASP A 120 -4.08 11.89 -20.88
N GLN A 121 -4.51 11.65 -19.64
CA GLN A 121 -4.11 12.47 -18.50
C GLN A 121 -2.63 12.30 -18.16
N ALA A 122 -2.12 11.06 -18.19
CA ALA A 122 -0.70 10.78 -18.02
C ALA A 122 0.15 11.50 -19.10
N HIS A 123 -0.31 11.58 -20.35
CA HIS A 123 0.37 12.35 -21.41
C HIS A 123 0.43 13.84 -21.08
N ARG A 124 -0.68 14.44 -20.62
CA ARG A 124 -0.73 15.86 -20.24
C ARG A 124 0.17 16.18 -19.04
N GLN A 125 0.18 15.29 -18.05
CA GLN A 125 1.05 15.38 -16.88
C GLN A 125 2.52 15.22 -17.27
N ALA A 126 2.84 14.24 -18.13
CA ALA A 126 4.20 14.01 -18.61
C ALA A 126 4.81 15.23 -19.33
N VAL A 127 4.01 15.94 -20.15
CA VAL A 127 4.43 17.21 -20.76
C VAL A 127 4.70 18.28 -19.71
N THR A 128 3.86 18.37 -18.68
CA THR A 128 3.99 19.36 -17.60
C THR A 128 5.21 19.11 -16.72
N PHE A 129 5.54 17.84 -16.48
CA PHE A 129 6.66 17.41 -15.64
C PHE A 129 7.94 17.13 -16.42
N GLU A 130 7.93 17.29 -17.75
CA GLU A 130 9.06 17.02 -18.64
C GLU A 130 9.61 15.59 -18.51
N VAL A 131 8.71 14.60 -18.37
CA VAL A 131 9.03 13.16 -18.27
C VAL A 131 8.41 12.37 -19.41
N ALA A 132 8.80 11.09 -19.56
CA ALA A 132 8.15 10.21 -20.53
C ALA A 132 6.73 9.82 -20.05
N PRO A 133 5.73 9.68 -20.94
CA PRO A 133 4.38 9.23 -20.56
C PRO A 133 4.36 7.88 -19.83
N ALA A 134 5.26 6.96 -20.21
CA ALA A 134 5.41 5.67 -19.53
C ALA A 134 5.85 5.83 -18.07
N ASP A 135 6.66 6.85 -17.76
CA ASP A 135 7.13 7.13 -16.40
C ASP A 135 6.02 7.69 -15.53
N GLU A 136 5.15 8.53 -16.10
CA GLU A 136 3.96 8.99 -15.40
C GLU A 136 2.98 7.84 -15.14
N VAL A 137 2.76 6.94 -16.10
CA VAL A 137 1.95 5.75 -15.85
C VAL A 137 2.57 4.86 -14.78
N ARG A 138 3.90 4.67 -14.75
CA ARG A 138 4.56 3.96 -13.64
C ARG A 138 4.29 4.63 -12.29
N ARG A 139 4.31 5.96 -12.21
CA ARG A 139 3.93 6.70 -10.99
C ARG A 139 2.48 6.46 -10.60
N LEU A 140 1.55 6.44 -11.56
CA LEU A 140 0.14 6.16 -11.31
C LEU A 140 -0.12 4.70 -10.88
N ILE A 141 0.67 3.74 -11.39
CA ILE A 141 0.65 2.34 -10.90
C ILE A 141 1.13 2.30 -9.43
N ILE A 142 2.23 2.97 -9.12
CA ILE A 142 2.74 3.06 -7.74
C ILE A 142 1.68 3.68 -6.83
N HIS A 143 1.05 4.76 -7.26
CA HIS A 143 -0.03 5.43 -6.54
C HIS A 143 -1.20 4.48 -6.26
N GLY A 144 -1.68 3.76 -7.28
CA GLY A 144 -2.76 2.78 -7.11
C GLY A 144 -2.40 1.65 -6.15
N VAL A 145 -1.19 1.09 -6.24
CA VAL A 145 -0.75 0.04 -5.29
C VAL A 145 -0.60 0.58 -3.86
N LEU A 146 -0.21 1.84 -3.69
CA LEU A 146 -0.17 2.48 -2.36
C LEU A 146 -1.59 2.61 -1.77
N HIS A 147 -2.61 2.93 -2.57
CA HIS A 147 -3.99 2.86 -2.09
C HIS A 147 -4.40 1.45 -1.66
N LEU A 148 -4.03 0.41 -2.41
CA LEU A 148 -4.23 -0.98 -2.00
C LEU A 148 -3.47 -1.35 -0.71
N ALA A 149 -2.39 -0.63 -0.42
CA ALA A 149 -1.63 -0.75 0.83
C ALA A 149 -2.23 0.05 2.00
N GLY A 150 -3.33 0.78 1.79
CA GLY A 150 -4.03 1.56 2.81
C GLY A 150 -3.49 2.98 2.99
N PHE A 151 -2.67 3.48 2.06
CA PHE A 151 -2.34 4.91 2.02
C PHE A 151 -3.54 5.71 1.47
N ASP A 152 -3.78 6.88 2.04
CA ASP A 152 -4.82 7.82 1.61
C ASP A 152 -4.14 9.14 1.17
N ASP A 153 -4.86 9.95 0.42
CA ASP A 153 -4.42 11.24 -0.11
C ASP A 153 -5.51 12.31 0.01
N ARG A 154 -6.49 12.11 0.90
CA ARG A 154 -7.57 13.07 1.11
C ARG A 154 -7.17 14.31 1.89
N THR A 155 -6.19 14.21 2.80
CA THR A 155 -5.69 15.35 3.57
C THR A 155 -4.31 15.80 3.09
N PRO A 156 -3.93 17.08 3.31
CA PRO A 156 -2.59 17.56 2.93
C PRO A 156 -1.44 16.77 3.56
N ASP A 157 -1.61 16.29 4.80
CA ASP A 157 -0.60 15.51 5.50
C ASP A 157 -0.47 14.11 4.91
N ASP A 158 -1.61 13.45 4.63
CA ASP A 158 -1.62 12.12 4.00
C ASP A 158 -1.03 12.19 2.59
N ARG A 159 -1.40 13.20 1.79
CA ARG A 159 -0.80 13.49 0.47
C ARG A 159 0.72 13.61 0.55
N LYS A 160 1.22 14.31 1.55
CA LYS A 160 2.66 14.51 1.72
C LYS A 160 3.37 13.18 2.00
N ILE A 161 2.79 12.34 2.86
CA ILE A 161 3.31 11.00 3.16
C ILE A 161 3.27 10.13 1.90
N MET A 162 2.13 10.07 1.22
CA MET A 162 1.97 9.28 0.00
C MET A 162 2.96 9.73 -1.09
N LYS A 163 3.16 11.04 -1.25
CA LYS A 163 4.12 11.59 -2.23
C LYS A 163 5.56 11.17 -1.94
N GLN A 164 5.95 11.07 -0.66
CA GLN A 164 7.26 10.57 -0.28
C GLN A 164 7.43 9.09 -0.64
N HIS A 165 6.39 8.28 -0.43
CA HIS A 165 6.39 6.87 -0.83
C HIS A 165 6.43 6.70 -2.35
N GLU A 166 5.67 7.50 -3.10
CA GLU A 166 5.70 7.52 -4.57
C GLU A 166 7.11 7.80 -5.09
N ASN A 167 7.75 8.87 -4.61
CA ASN A 167 9.09 9.26 -5.05
C ASN A 167 10.12 8.18 -4.73
N ARG A 168 10.05 7.61 -3.53
CA ARG A 168 10.96 6.54 -3.11
C ARG A 168 10.83 5.28 -3.97
N TRP A 169 9.62 4.93 -4.40
CA TRP A 169 9.42 3.79 -5.30
C TRP A 169 9.83 4.11 -6.73
N TYR A 170 9.55 5.32 -7.19
CA TYR A 170 9.95 5.78 -8.52
C TYR A 170 11.47 5.75 -8.70
N GLU A 171 12.22 6.34 -7.76
CA GLU A 171 13.70 6.33 -7.76
C GLU A 171 14.25 4.90 -7.79
N GLN A 172 13.72 4.03 -6.91
CA GLN A 172 14.09 2.62 -6.90
C GLN A 172 13.81 1.91 -8.21
N THR A 173 12.74 2.27 -8.94
CA THR A 173 12.39 1.60 -10.20
C THR A 173 13.30 2.07 -11.33
N MET A 174 13.66 3.36 -11.34
CA MET A 174 14.58 3.94 -12.32
C MET A 174 15.98 3.35 -12.24
N ASP A 175 16.47 3.06 -11.03
CA ASP A 175 17.75 2.37 -10.85
C ASP A 175 17.78 1.00 -11.55
N TRP A 176 16.63 0.35 -11.78
CA TRP A 176 16.60 -0.98 -12.40
C TRP A 176 16.52 -0.90 -13.91
N VAL A 177 15.92 0.16 -14.44
CA VAL A 177 15.85 0.43 -15.89
C VAL A 177 17.21 0.90 -16.41
N ILE A 178 17.96 1.66 -15.61
CA ILE A 178 19.28 2.20 -16.00
C ILE A 178 20.40 1.15 -15.92
N ASN A 179 20.26 0.12 -15.06
CA ASN A 179 21.29 -0.92 -14.84
C ASN A 179 21.02 -2.24 -15.58
N LEU A 180 20.15 -2.23 -16.60
CA LEU A 180 19.93 -3.32 -17.57
C LEU A 180 20.59 -2.98 -18.90
#